data_AF-A0A9X4NW43-F1
#
_entry.id   AF-A0A9X4NW43-F1
#
_cell.length_a   1.000
_cell.length_b   1.000
_cell.length_c   1.000
_cell.angle_alpha   90.00
_cell.angle_beta   90.00
_cell.angle_gamma   90.00
#
_symmetry.space_group_name_H-M   'P 1'
#
loop_
_entity.id
_entity.type
_entity.pdbx_description
1 polymer ?
#
loop_
_entity_poly.entity_id
_entity_poly.type
_entity_poly.pdbx_seq_one_letter_code
_entity_poly.pdbx_strand_id
1 'polypeptide(L)'
;MNAIESFLYEISKFFLTPVLVLLCLMFVYALFSLGQVSIDLLARTRRPHGLRPLHRYWQRHAHLGEDGLELHVLKQLEVQRIVSRVAPMLGLVATMIPMGPALVAVAAGNTKGMAENLVVAFAAVIVALLAAAITFVVQTVRRRWLMEELNALLRALPACGATVAGDVAHV
;
A
#
# COMPACT_ATOMS: atom_id res chain seq x y z
N MET A 1 -27.86 31.47 -4.74
CA MET A 1 -26.76 30.74 -4.07
C MET A 1 -26.05 31.75 -3.19
N ASN A 2 -25.99 31.49 -1.89
CA ASN A 2 -25.29 32.38 -0.98
C ASN A 2 -23.78 32.37 -1.29
N ALA A 3 -23.06 33.47 -1.07
CA ALA A 3 -21.62 33.54 -1.35
C ALA A 3 -20.82 32.41 -0.67
N ILE A 4 -21.29 31.97 0.50
CA ILE A 4 -20.71 30.86 1.27
C ILE A 4 -20.86 29.51 0.54
N GLU A 5 -22.00 29.25 -0.10
CA GLU A 5 -22.23 28.00 -0.84
C GLU A 5 -21.34 27.90 -2.08
N SER A 6 -21.16 29.02 -2.79
CA SER A 6 -20.27 29.09 -3.96
C SER A 6 -18.81 28.89 -3.56
N PHE A 7 -18.40 29.50 -2.43
CA PHE A 7 -17.05 29.36 -1.91
C PHE A 7 -16.75 27.91 -1.48
N LEU A 8 -17.69 27.27 -0.77
CA LEU A 8 -17.55 25.86 -0.36
C LEU A 8 -17.49 24.91 -1.57
N TYR A 9 -18.24 25.22 -2.62
CA TYR A 9 -18.23 24.48 -3.88
C TYR A 9 -16.87 24.57 -4.60
N GLU A 10 -16.33 25.78 -4.76
CA GLU A 10 -15.03 26.00 -5.39
C GLU A 10 -13.90 25.30 -4.64
N ILE A 11 -13.92 25.37 -3.30
CA ILE A 11 -12.96 24.66 -2.46
C ILE A 11 -13.07 23.16 -2.72
N SER A 12 -14.27 22.59 -2.62
CA SER A 12 -14.46 21.14 -2.79
C SER A 12 -14.00 20.66 -4.17
N LYS A 13 -14.30 21.42 -5.22
CA LYS A 13 -13.86 21.14 -6.59
C LYS A 13 -12.33 21.22 -6.73
N PHE A 14 -11.69 22.19 -6.08
CA PHE A 14 -10.23 22.31 -6.05
C PHE A 14 -9.57 21.07 -5.41
N PHE A 15 -10.20 20.49 -4.38
CA PHE A 15 -9.72 19.26 -3.73
C PHE A 15 -10.00 17.98 -4.54
N LEU A 16 -10.93 17.97 -5.49
CA LEU A 16 -11.22 16.79 -6.30
C LEU A 16 -10.04 16.40 -7.20
N THR A 17 -9.40 17.38 -7.83
CA THR A 17 -8.27 17.16 -8.74
C THR A 17 -7.08 16.47 -8.06
N PRO A 18 -6.56 16.95 -6.90
CA PRO A 18 -5.45 16.28 -6.22
C PRO A 18 -5.85 14.90 -5.69
N VAL A 19 -7.10 14.69 -5.27
CA VAL A 19 -7.60 13.36 -4.88
C VAL A 19 -7.56 12.38 -6.05
N LEU A 20 -8.03 12.80 -7.23
CA LEU A 20 -8.03 11.97 -8.42
C LEU A 20 -6.61 11.65 -8.91
N VAL A 21 -5.70 12.63 -8.88
CA VAL A 21 -4.27 12.42 -9.18
C VAL A 21 -3.65 11.43 -8.19
N LEU A 22 -3.91 11.58 -6.90
CA LEU A 22 -3.41 10.68 -5.87
C LEU A 22 -3.95 9.25 -6.05
N LEU A 23 -5.24 9.10 -6.37
CA LEU A 23 -5.84 7.80 -6.70
C LEU A 23 -5.19 7.16 -7.93
N CYS A 24 -4.92 7.94 -8.97
CA CYS A 24 -4.24 7.46 -10.16
C CYS A 24 -2.82 6.98 -9.85
N LEU A 25 -2.06 7.76 -9.05
CA LEU A 25 -0.73 7.37 -8.57
C LEU A 25 -0.77 6.10 -7.72
N MET A 26 -1.75 5.97 -6.81
CA MET A 26 -1.94 4.77 -5.99
C MET A 26 -2.28 3.55 -6.84
N PHE A 27 -3.06 3.72 -7.90
CA PHE A 27 -3.40 2.64 -8.84
C PHE A 27 -2.18 2.19 -9.65
N VAL A 28 -1.39 3.12 -10.19
CA VAL A 28 -0.13 2.80 -10.88
C VAL A 28 0.84 2.08 -9.93
N TYR A 29 0.96 2.57 -8.69
CA TYR A 29 1.75 1.90 -7.65
C TYR A 29 1.24 0.48 -7.36
N ALA A 30 -0.08 0.28 -7.29
CA ALA A 30 -0.67 -1.03 -7.08
C ALA A 30 -0.32 -2.01 -8.20
N LEU A 31 -0.40 -1.58 -9.46
CA LEU A 31 0.00 -2.38 -10.63
C LEU A 31 1.49 -2.72 -10.60
N PHE A 32 2.35 -1.74 -10.28
CA PHE A 32 3.79 -1.96 -10.16
C PHE A 32 4.13 -2.94 -9.05
N SER A 33 3.51 -2.79 -7.88
CA SER A 33 3.66 -3.68 -6.72
C SER A 33 3.22 -5.11 -7.04
N LEU A 34 2.11 -5.27 -7.78
CA LEU A 34 1.64 -6.57 -8.27
C LEU A 34 2.67 -7.21 -9.21
N GLY A 35 3.17 -6.45 -10.18
CA GLY A 35 4.19 -6.94 -11.12
C GLY A 35 5.46 -7.42 -10.42
N GLN A 36 5.95 -6.68 -9.43
CA GLN A 36 7.09 -7.12 -8.61
C GLN A 36 6.83 -8.45 -7.91
N VAL A 37 5.66 -8.60 -7.26
CA VAL A 37 5.32 -9.85 -6.58
C VAL A 37 5.11 -11.01 -7.54
N SER A 38 4.53 -10.78 -8.73
CA SER A 38 4.40 -11.82 -9.74
C SER A 38 5.76 -12.32 -10.23
N ILE A 39 6.72 -11.41 -10.41
CA ILE A 39 8.10 -11.76 -10.77
C ILE A 39 8.78 -12.50 -9.62
N ASP A 40 8.65 -12.04 -8.39
CA ASP A 40 9.22 -12.69 -7.21
C ASP A 40 8.64 -14.08 -6.97
N LEU A 41 7.32 -14.23 -7.16
CA LEU A 41 6.62 -15.51 -7.05
C LEU A 41 7.13 -16.49 -8.11
N LEU A 42 7.20 -16.05 -9.37
CA LEU A 42 7.67 -16.88 -10.47
C LEU A 42 9.16 -17.24 -10.33
N ALA A 43 9.98 -16.30 -9.85
CA ALA A 43 11.39 -16.52 -9.56
C ALA A 43 11.57 -17.54 -8.44
N ARG A 44 10.73 -17.53 -7.40
CA ARG A 44 10.74 -18.56 -6.33
C ARG A 44 10.28 -19.92 -6.84
N THR A 45 9.26 -19.99 -7.70
CA THR A 45 8.82 -21.25 -8.32
C THR A 45 9.88 -21.85 -9.25
N ARG A 46 10.66 -21.02 -9.95
CA ARG A 46 11.75 -21.51 -10.83
C ARG A 46 13.10 -21.69 -10.13
N ARG A 47 13.37 -20.99 -9.02
CA ARG A 47 14.60 -21.08 -8.24
C ARG A 47 14.31 -21.03 -6.73
N PRO A 48 14.08 -22.19 -6.07
CA PRO A 48 13.70 -22.26 -4.66
C PRO A 48 14.76 -21.73 -3.66
N HIS A 49 16.00 -21.46 -4.10
CA HIS A 49 17.13 -21.09 -3.22
C HIS A 49 17.67 -19.66 -3.39
N GLY A 50 17.13 -18.84 -4.30
CA GLY A 50 17.89 -17.73 -4.88
C GLY A 50 17.73 -16.33 -4.29
N LEU A 51 16.64 -16.00 -3.62
CA LEU A 51 16.37 -14.61 -3.21
C LEU A 51 16.01 -14.58 -1.73
N ARG A 52 17.04 -14.66 -0.89
CA ARG A 52 17.00 -14.25 0.53
C ARG A 52 17.47 -12.78 0.61
N PRO A 53 16.63 -11.78 0.27
CA PRO A 53 17.03 -10.37 0.40
C PRO A 53 17.44 -10.04 1.83
N LEU A 54 16.84 -10.70 2.83
CA LEU A 54 17.17 -10.51 4.24
C LEU A 54 18.56 -11.06 4.63
N HIS A 55 19.06 -12.08 3.93
CA HIS A 55 20.39 -12.66 4.20
C HIS A 55 21.53 -11.73 3.80
N ARG A 56 21.36 -10.94 2.72
CA ARG A 56 22.33 -9.89 2.32
C ARG A 56 22.34 -8.71 3.29
N TYR A 57 21.21 -8.43 3.94
CA TYR A 57 21.11 -7.38 4.96
C TYR A 57 21.76 -7.83 6.28
N TRP A 58 21.56 -9.10 6.67
CA TRP A 58 22.23 -9.69 7.84
C TRP A 58 23.76 -9.70 7.70
N GLN A 59 24.30 -9.99 6.51
CA GLN A 59 25.75 -9.94 6.26
C GLN A 59 26.38 -8.55 6.45
N ARG A 60 25.61 -7.46 6.30
CA ARG A 60 26.11 -6.08 6.52
C ARG A 60 25.84 -5.55 7.92
N HIS A 61 24.92 -6.17 8.67
CA HIS A 61 24.40 -5.64 9.94
C HIS A 61 24.23 -6.71 11.03
N ALA A 62 25.25 -7.56 11.21
CA ALA A 62 25.29 -8.61 12.24
C ALA A 62 25.23 -8.08 13.71
N HIS A 63 25.25 -6.76 13.91
CA HIS A 63 25.32 -6.11 15.24
C HIS A 63 23.98 -5.54 15.76
N LEU A 64 22.88 -5.66 15.00
CA LEU A 64 21.60 -4.98 15.28
C LEU A 64 20.57 -5.79 16.10
N GLY A 65 20.89 -7.01 16.54
CA GLY A 65 19.96 -7.84 17.33
C GLY A 65 18.69 -8.25 16.58
N GLU A 66 17.86 -9.08 17.20
CA GLU A 66 16.60 -9.59 16.63
C GLU A 66 15.63 -8.44 16.31
N ASP A 67 15.56 -7.43 17.18
CA ASP A 67 14.69 -6.26 17.09
C ASP A 67 14.91 -5.42 15.82
N GLY A 68 16.17 -5.31 15.35
CA GLY A 68 16.50 -4.53 14.15
C GLY A 68 15.97 -5.16 12.86
N LEU A 69 15.92 -6.49 12.78
CA LEU A 69 15.36 -7.21 11.64
C LEU A 69 13.83 -7.09 11.59
N GLU A 70 13.17 -7.22 12.75
CA GLU A 70 11.71 -7.05 12.85
C GLU A 70 11.28 -5.65 12.40
N LEU A 71 12.00 -4.61 12.84
CA LEU A 71 11.69 -3.23 12.47
C LEU A 71 11.82 -2.99 10.95
N HIS A 72 12.81 -3.61 10.30
CA HIS A 72 13.00 -3.49 8.85
C HIS A 72 11.84 -4.15 8.08
N VAL A 73 11.42 -5.35 8.50
CA VAL A 73 10.26 -6.06 7.93
C VAL A 73 8.98 -5.22 8.08
N LEU A 74 8.78 -4.60 9.24
CA LEU A 74 7.62 -3.75 9.50
C LEU A 74 7.60 -2.52 8.59
N LYS A 75 8.72 -1.80 8.45
CA LYS A 75 8.83 -0.63 7.55
C LYS A 75 8.52 -0.97 6.09
N GLN A 76 8.96 -2.13 5.62
CA GLN A 76 8.70 -2.55 4.23
C GLN A 76 7.22 -2.81 3.93
N LEU A 77 6.43 -3.19 4.94
CA LEU A 77 5.00 -3.52 4.80
C LEU A 77 4.08 -2.30 5.08
N GLU A 78 4.62 -1.23 5.65
CA GLU A 78 3.88 -0.06 6.08
C GLU A 78 3.24 0.68 4.89
N VAL A 79 4.00 0.89 3.81
CA VAL A 79 3.51 1.61 2.63
C VAL A 79 2.33 0.90 1.97
N GLN A 80 2.41 -0.43 1.77
CA GLN A 80 1.31 -1.20 1.18
C GLN A 80 0.08 -1.23 2.10
N ARG A 81 0.29 -1.21 3.42
CA ARG A 81 -0.80 -1.12 4.41
C ARG A 81 -1.50 0.23 4.38
N ILE A 82 -0.74 1.32 4.28
CA ILE A 82 -1.30 2.66 4.16
C ILE A 82 -2.10 2.76 2.86
N VAL A 83 -1.53 2.33 1.73
CA VAL A 83 -2.19 2.42 0.42
C VAL A 83 -3.50 1.61 0.39
N SER A 84 -3.50 0.38 0.91
CA SER A 84 -4.70 -0.48 0.92
C SER A 84 -5.85 0.06 1.79
N ARG A 85 -5.56 0.89 2.79
CA ARG A 85 -6.58 1.51 3.67
C ARG A 85 -6.99 2.90 3.22
N VAL A 86 -6.05 3.70 2.70
CA VAL A 86 -6.30 5.09 2.29
C VAL A 86 -6.97 5.15 0.93
N ALA A 87 -6.67 4.23 -0.01
CA ALA A 87 -7.28 4.26 -1.34
C ALA A 87 -8.83 4.21 -1.29
N PRO A 88 -9.49 3.28 -0.55
CA PRO A 88 -10.95 3.27 -0.45
C PRO A 88 -11.53 4.54 0.17
N MET A 89 -10.87 5.12 1.17
CA MET A 89 -11.30 6.37 1.80
C MET A 89 -11.25 7.55 0.83
N LEU A 90 -10.19 7.65 0.02
CA LEU A 90 -10.09 8.64 -1.05
C LEU A 90 -11.14 8.43 -2.14
N GLY A 91 -11.44 7.17 -2.48
CA GLY A 91 -12.52 6.82 -3.40
C GLY A 91 -13.90 7.30 -2.91
N LEU A 92 -14.17 7.19 -1.61
CA LEU A 92 -15.41 7.73 -1.01
C LEU A 92 -15.45 9.26 -1.09
N VAL A 93 -14.34 9.95 -0.81
CA VAL A 93 -14.27 11.41 -0.95
C VAL A 93 -14.51 11.84 -2.41
N ALA A 94 -13.97 11.08 -3.38
CA ALA A 94 -14.14 11.36 -4.80
C ALA A 94 -15.60 11.26 -5.28
N THR A 95 -16.48 10.54 -4.59
CA THR A 95 -17.93 10.51 -4.93
C THR A 95 -18.74 11.59 -4.23
N MET A 96 -18.35 11.96 -3.02
CA MET A 96 -19.11 12.94 -2.24
C MET A 96 -18.96 14.37 -2.80
N ILE A 97 -17.79 14.72 -3.34
CA ILE A 97 -17.53 16.05 -3.92
C ILE A 97 -18.44 16.35 -5.14
N PRO A 98 -18.51 15.51 -6.19
CA PRO A 98 -19.35 15.78 -7.36
C PRO A 98 -20.85 15.56 -7.12
N MET A 99 -21.27 15.00 -5.97
CA MET A 99 -22.69 14.78 -5.68
C MET A 99 -23.46 16.10 -5.53
N GLY A 100 -22.83 17.14 -4.95
CA GLY A 100 -23.40 18.49 -4.86
C GLY A 100 -23.83 19.06 -6.22
N PRO A 101 -22.91 19.23 -7.19
CA PRO A 101 -23.25 19.73 -8.52
C PRO A 101 -24.19 18.80 -9.29
N ALA A 102 -24.12 17.48 -9.09
CA ALA A 102 -25.05 16.54 -9.71
C ALA A 102 -26.50 16.76 -9.25
N LEU A 103 -26.74 16.98 -7.96
CA LEU A 103 -28.08 17.26 -7.42
C LEU A 103 -28.63 18.61 -7.91
N VAL A 104 -27.78 19.63 -8.03
CA VAL A 104 -28.16 20.92 -8.62
C VAL A 104 -28.52 20.76 -10.11
N ALA A 105 -27.79 19.94 -10.86
CA ALA A 105 -28.09 19.65 -12.27
C ALA A 105 -29.45 18.96 -12.43
N VAL A 106 -29.82 18.06 -11.51
CA VAL A 106 -31.15 17.42 -11.47
C VAL A 106 -32.25 18.44 -11.20
N ALA A 107 -32.07 19.32 -10.21
CA ALA A 107 -33.03 20.37 -9.91
C ALA A 107 -33.26 21.33 -11.10
N ALA A 108 -32.25 21.50 -11.96
CA ALA A 108 -32.32 22.29 -13.18
C ALA A 108 -32.86 21.53 -14.41
N GLY A 109 -33.26 20.25 -14.28
CA GLY A 109 -33.72 19.42 -15.39
C GLY A 109 -32.61 18.96 -16.36
N ASN A 110 -31.33 19.16 -16.01
CA ASN A 110 -30.19 18.79 -16.84
C ASN A 110 -29.69 17.37 -16.51
N THR A 111 -30.34 16.38 -17.11
CA THR A 111 -30.01 14.96 -16.92
C THR A 111 -28.65 14.56 -17.51
N LYS A 112 -28.19 15.24 -18.56
CA LYS A 112 -26.87 14.98 -19.18
C LYS A 112 -25.73 15.37 -18.24
N GLY A 113 -25.77 16.59 -17.71
CA GLY A 113 -24.76 17.08 -16.76
C GLY A 113 -24.73 16.27 -15.46
N MET A 114 -25.88 15.77 -15.00
CA MET A 114 -25.92 14.81 -13.90
C MET A 114 -25.14 13.53 -14.22
N ALA A 115 -25.39 12.92 -15.38
CA ALA A 115 -24.78 11.65 -15.77
C ALA A 115 -23.25 11.75 -15.88
N GLU A 116 -22.73 12.84 -16.46
CA GLU A 116 -21.28 13.05 -16.61
C GLU A 116 -20.55 13.09 -15.25
N ASN A 117 -21.09 13.84 -14.28
CA ASN A 117 -20.52 13.91 -12.94
C ASN A 117 -20.53 12.55 -12.22
N LEU A 118 -21.59 11.77 -12.44
CA LEU A 118 -21.77 10.48 -11.81
C LEU A 118 -20.85 9.40 -12.41
N VAL A 119 -20.61 9.43 -13.72
CA VAL A 119 -19.66 8.53 -14.40
C VAL A 119 -18.25 8.72 -13.87
N VAL A 120 -17.79 9.97 -13.72
CA VAL A 120 -16.46 10.27 -13.18
C VAL A 120 -16.35 9.81 -11.72
N ALA A 121 -17.38 10.06 -10.91
CA ALA A 121 -17.43 9.64 -9.51
C ALA A 121 -17.31 8.12 -9.35
N PHE A 122 -18.09 7.34 -10.10
CA PHE A 122 -18.05 5.88 -10.02
C PHE A 122 -16.75 5.29 -10.56
N ALA A 123 -16.21 5.85 -11.65
CA ALA A 123 -14.93 5.42 -12.18
C ALA A 123 -13.81 5.58 -11.14
N ALA A 124 -13.78 6.69 -10.40
CA ALA A 124 -12.81 6.92 -9.33
C ALA A 124 -12.90 5.87 -8.21
N VAL A 125 -14.12 5.46 -7.81
CA VAL A 125 -14.31 4.40 -6.79
C VAL A 125 -13.81 3.06 -7.29
N ILE A 126 -14.14 2.68 -8.52
CA ILE A 126 -13.72 1.40 -9.10
C ILE A 126 -12.19 1.32 -9.09
N VAL A 127 -11.51 2.40 -9.53
CA VAL A 127 -10.04 2.50 -9.51
C VAL A 127 -9.49 2.42 -8.08
N ALA A 128 -10.10 3.13 -7.14
CA ALA A 128 -9.70 3.12 -5.72
C ALA A 128 -9.80 1.74 -5.08
N LEU A 129 -10.91 1.02 -5.31
CA LEU A 129 -11.15 -0.32 -4.79
C LEU A 129 -10.22 -1.35 -5.45
N LEU A 130 -9.96 -1.24 -6.75
CA LEU A 130 -8.99 -2.08 -7.44
C LEU A 130 -7.58 -1.87 -6.88
N ALA A 131 -7.14 -0.62 -6.69
CA ALA A 131 -5.84 -0.32 -6.10
C ALA A 131 -5.72 -0.90 -4.68
N ALA A 132 -6.77 -0.75 -3.87
CA ALA A 132 -6.83 -1.29 -2.51
C ALA A 132 -6.77 -2.82 -2.48
N ALA A 133 -7.57 -3.49 -3.31
CA ALA A 133 -7.62 -4.93 -3.39
C ALA A 133 -6.28 -5.53 -3.83
N ILE A 134 -5.67 -4.96 -4.88
CA ILE A 134 -4.36 -5.40 -5.38
C ILE A 134 -3.28 -5.24 -4.30
N THR A 135 -3.18 -4.06 -3.68
CA THR A 135 -2.17 -3.80 -2.65
C THR A 135 -2.37 -4.65 -1.39
N PHE A 136 -3.63 -4.92 -1.02
CA PHE A 136 -3.95 -5.83 0.08
C PHE A 136 -3.50 -7.27 -0.17
N VAL A 137 -3.75 -7.80 -1.38
CA VAL A 137 -3.30 -9.15 -1.76
C VAL A 137 -1.77 -9.21 -1.76
N VAL A 138 -1.10 -8.22 -2.37
CA VAL A 138 0.37 -8.12 -2.39
C VAL A 138 0.93 -8.07 -0.97
N GLN A 139 0.36 -7.24 -0.09
CA GLN A 139 0.80 -7.14 1.31
C GLN A 139 0.64 -8.47 2.04
N THR A 140 -0.46 -9.20 1.80
CA THR A 140 -0.73 -10.49 2.45
C THR A 140 0.32 -11.53 2.07
N VAL A 141 0.65 -11.63 0.77
CA VAL A 141 1.68 -12.54 0.26
C VAL A 141 3.07 -12.16 0.79
N ARG A 142 3.46 -10.89 0.67
CA ARG A 142 4.77 -10.40 1.15
C ARG A 142 4.96 -10.59 2.65
N ARG A 143 3.92 -10.31 3.45
CA ARG A 143 3.96 -10.52 4.90
C ARG A 143 4.24 -11.97 5.25
N ARG A 144 3.59 -12.91 4.55
CA ARG A 144 3.81 -14.35 4.79
C ARG A 144 5.27 -14.74 4.54
N TRP A 145 5.84 -14.31 3.42
CA TRP A 145 7.22 -14.61 3.07
C TRP A 145 8.25 -13.99 4.02
N LEU A 146 8.07 -12.72 4.38
CA LEU A 146 9.00 -12.04 5.30
C LEU A 146 8.99 -12.68 6.68
N MET A 147 7.84 -13.14 7.16
CA MET A 147 7.71 -13.85 8.44
C MET A 147 8.34 -15.25 8.39
N GLU A 148 8.17 -15.97 7.29
CA GLU A 148 8.83 -17.27 7.07
C GLU A 148 10.36 -17.10 7.05
N GLU A 149 10.88 -16.07 6.37
CA GLU A 149 12.31 -15.76 6.34
C GLU A 149 12.87 -15.33 7.70
N LEU A 150 12.16 -14.46 8.42
CA LEU A 150 12.55 -14.02 9.75
C LEU A 150 12.66 -15.21 10.72
N ASN A 151 11.64 -16.07 10.77
CA ASN A 151 11.64 -17.25 11.63
C ASN A 151 12.76 -18.24 11.26
N ALA A 152 13.05 -18.41 9.97
CA ALA A 152 14.17 -19.23 9.53
C ALA A 152 15.53 -18.67 9.96
N LEU A 153 15.72 -17.35 9.95
CA LEU A 153 16.93 -16.70 10.45
C LEU A 153 17.05 -16.78 11.98
N LEU A 154 15.96 -16.50 12.70
CA LEU A 154 15.90 -16.62 14.17
C LEU A 154 16.25 -18.03 14.63
N ARG A 155 15.74 -19.07 13.97
CA ARG A 155 16.09 -20.48 14.26
C ARG A 155 17.53 -20.86 13.91
N ALA A 156 18.21 -20.11 13.06
CA ALA A 156 19.62 -20.34 12.71
C ALA A 156 20.59 -19.62 13.68
N LEU A 157 20.14 -18.58 14.37
CA LEU A 157 20.91 -17.83 15.36
C LEU A 157 21.29 -18.60 16.67
N PRO A 158 20.54 -19.59 17.20
CA PRO A 158 20.91 -20.28 18.44
C PRO A 158 22.17 -21.18 18.32
N ALA A 159 22.72 -21.37 17.11
CA ALA A 159 23.97 -22.12 16.92
C ALA A 159 25.25 -21.27 17.07
N CYS A 160 25.16 -19.93 17.07
CA CYS A 160 26.34 -19.05 17.10
C CYS A 160 26.55 -18.34 18.45
N GLY A 161 25.51 -18.24 19.29
CA GLY A 161 25.64 -17.71 20.66
C GLY A 161 26.26 -18.68 21.66
N ALA A 162 26.21 -20.00 21.40
CA ALA A 162 26.77 -21.01 22.29
C ALA A 162 28.31 -21.13 22.21
N THR A 163 28.93 -20.67 21.12
CA THR A 163 30.39 -20.72 20.96
C THR A 163 31.09 -19.48 21.51
N VAL A 164 30.41 -18.33 21.58
CA VAL A 164 31.01 -17.09 22.15
C VAL A 164 30.94 -17.07 23.68
N ALA A 165 29.89 -17.66 24.29
CA ALA A 165 29.81 -17.77 25.74
C ALA A 165 30.80 -18.79 26.34
N GLY A 166 31.33 -19.73 25.54
CA GLY A 166 32.34 -20.69 25.97
C GLY A 166 33.78 -20.14 26.00
N ASP A 167 34.06 -19.05 25.29
CA ASP A 167 35.42 -18.49 25.15
C ASP A 167 35.73 -17.37 26.17
N VAL A 168 34.70 -16.86 26.86
CA VAL A 168 34.86 -15.86 27.94
C VAL A 168 34.99 -16.52 29.33
N ALA A 169 34.74 -17.82 29.44
CA ALA A 169 34.83 -18.55 30.71
C ALA A 169 36.24 -19.13 31.01
N HIS A 170 37.23 -18.93 30.14
CA HIS A 170 38.57 -19.52 30.26
C HIS A 170 39.75 -18.54 30.20
N VAL A 171 39.53 -17.24 30.47
CA VAL A 171 40.63 -16.27 30.66
C VAL A 171 40.55 -15.64 32.05
#